data_AF-A0A4V1XHM2-F1
#
_entry.id   AF-A0A4V1XHM2-F1
#
_cell.length_a   1.000
_cell.length_b   1.000
_cell.length_c   1.000
_cell.angle_alpha   90.00
_cell.angle_beta   90.00
_cell.angle_gamma   90.00
#
_symmetry.space_group_name_H-M   'P 1'
#
loop_
_entity.id
_entity.type
_entity.pdbx_description
1 polymer ?
#
loop_
_entity_poly.entity_id
_entity_poly.type
_entity_poly.pdbx_seq_one_letter_code
_entity_poly.pdbx_strand_id
1 'polypeptide(L)'
;MFRLPASLTGKSPKRSEVSEDDLHADTLVNRVFRDGMVQAILPPLRKMCSDAEYCLEDHWAKHITAAPSTDDAIGRLKSFTYYKNYEDLTRYEICAMLSAHPVLPCKVAFIGSGPLPLTSLCFLKALKKRALPGNRADSESVRYPTNRSLIPEILNIDRDGAAIESSSVMCAKLGSLGEGMKFQCAPAGGEALDLHDFDVVYIAALVGGSQNKKGGVTA
;
A
#
# COMPACT_ATOMS: atom_id res chain seq x y z
N MET A 1 -13.75 -36.84 49.32
CA MET A 1 -13.24 -38.13 48.81
C MET A 1 -13.14 -37.95 47.30
N PHE A 2 -12.04 -37.43 46.78
CA PHE A 2 -10.90 -38.22 46.31
C PHE A 2 -9.56 -37.54 46.61
N ARG A 3 -8.64 -38.35 47.13
CA ARG A 3 -7.22 -38.05 47.33
C ARG A 3 -6.50 -38.07 45.98
N LEU A 4 -5.58 -37.13 45.77
CA LEU A 4 -4.40 -37.35 44.92
C LEU A 4 -3.42 -38.28 45.65
N PRO A 5 -2.82 -39.27 44.96
CA PRO A 5 -1.52 -39.79 45.35
C PRO A 5 -0.43 -39.39 44.34
N ALA A 6 0.75 -39.23 44.92
CA ALA A 6 1.97 -38.71 44.34
C ALA A 6 2.79 -39.75 43.56
N SER A 7 3.72 -39.20 42.77
CA SER A 7 5.03 -39.76 42.40
C SER A 7 5.06 -40.84 41.31
N LEU A 8 5.47 -40.44 40.10
CA LEU A 8 6.53 -41.16 39.38
C LEU A 8 7.58 -40.17 38.89
N THR A 9 8.78 -40.36 39.43
CA THR A 9 10.05 -39.72 39.15
C THR A 9 10.47 -39.92 37.70
N GLY A 10 10.24 -38.92 36.84
CA GLY A 10 10.81 -38.85 35.49
C GLY A 10 11.94 -37.81 35.44
N LYS A 11 13.17 -38.25 35.19
CA LYS A 11 14.34 -37.38 34.97
C LYS A 11 14.01 -36.23 34.01
N SER A 12 14.39 -35.01 34.38
CA SER A 12 14.49 -33.89 33.45
C SER A 12 15.35 -34.29 32.25
N PRO A 13 14.90 -34.10 30.99
CA PRO A 13 15.75 -34.41 29.85
C PRO A 13 16.96 -33.47 29.88
N LYS A 14 18.15 -34.06 29.80
CA LYS A 14 19.40 -33.34 29.59
C LYS A 14 19.27 -32.53 28.31
N ARG A 15 19.78 -31.29 28.36
CA ARG A 15 19.97 -30.39 27.23
C ARG A 15 20.98 -31.01 26.26
N SER A 16 20.52 -31.93 25.40
CA SER A 16 21.26 -32.40 24.24
C SER A 16 20.49 -31.94 23.01
N GLU A 17 21.16 -31.06 22.25
CA GLU A 17 20.95 -30.82 20.82
C GLU A 17 19.52 -30.44 20.42
N VAL A 18 19.18 -29.16 20.61
CA VAL A 18 18.11 -28.55 19.82
C VAL A 18 18.70 -28.34 18.42
N SER A 19 18.32 -29.21 17.49
CA SER A 19 18.59 -29.13 16.07
C SER A 19 18.03 -27.84 15.46
N GLU A 20 18.62 -27.43 14.35
CA GLU A 20 18.31 -26.27 13.50
C GLU A 20 16.87 -26.27 12.93
N ASP A 21 15.84 -26.30 13.77
CA ASP A 21 14.42 -26.41 13.39
C ASP A 21 13.71 -25.04 13.22
N ASP A 22 14.44 -23.97 12.87
CA ASP A 22 13.86 -22.67 12.51
C ASP A 22 13.68 -22.47 10.99
N LEU A 23 14.05 -23.46 10.16
CA LEU A 23 13.76 -23.46 8.72
C LEU A 23 12.29 -23.84 8.37
N HIS A 24 11.44 -24.10 9.36
CA HIS A 24 10.13 -24.73 9.11
C HIS A 24 8.97 -23.80 8.77
N ALA A 25 9.06 -22.49 9.03
CA ALA A 25 7.93 -21.57 8.84
C ALA A 25 7.51 -21.45 7.36
N ASP A 26 8.48 -21.25 6.46
CA ASP A 26 8.20 -21.15 5.02
C ASP A 26 7.71 -22.48 4.45
N THR A 27 8.26 -23.61 4.88
CA THR A 27 7.76 -24.94 4.51
C THR A 27 6.35 -25.20 5.02
N LEU A 28 6.01 -24.76 6.23
CA LEU A 28 4.67 -24.90 6.78
C LEU A 28 3.66 -24.01 6.04
N VAL A 29 3.98 -22.74 5.81
CA VAL A 29 3.16 -21.79 5.04
C VAL A 29 2.92 -22.34 3.63
N ASN A 30 3.97 -22.81 2.96
CA ASN A 30 3.85 -23.40 1.63
C ASN A 30 3.02 -24.70 1.63
N ARG A 31 3.10 -25.53 2.69
CA ARG A 31 2.26 -26.72 2.83
C ARG A 31 0.78 -26.35 2.98
N VAL A 32 0.46 -25.35 3.80
CA VAL A 32 -0.91 -24.85 3.96
C VAL A 32 -1.42 -24.27 2.64
N PHE A 33 -0.62 -23.45 1.95
CA PHE A 33 -1.02 -22.91 0.65
C PHE A 33 -1.20 -24.00 -0.41
N ARG A 34 -0.50 -25.13 -0.34
CA ARG A 34 -0.65 -26.25 -1.29
C ARG A 34 -1.82 -27.18 -0.95
N ASP A 35 -2.47 -27.02 0.20
CA ASP A 35 -3.62 -27.83 0.57
C ASP A 35 -4.78 -27.63 -0.41
N GLY A 36 -5.42 -28.73 -0.82
CA GLY A 36 -6.47 -28.71 -1.83
C GLY A 36 -7.71 -27.92 -1.42
N MET A 37 -8.08 -27.94 -0.13
CA MET A 37 -9.20 -27.15 0.37
C MET A 37 -8.85 -25.66 0.39
N VAL A 38 -7.64 -25.32 0.81
CA VAL A 38 -7.15 -23.92 0.78
C VAL A 38 -7.13 -23.39 -0.65
N GLN A 39 -6.57 -24.14 -1.60
CA GLN A 39 -6.55 -23.77 -3.02
C GLN A 39 -7.95 -23.59 -3.61
N ALA A 40 -8.91 -24.41 -3.21
CA ALA A 40 -10.30 -24.27 -3.68
C ALA A 40 -10.98 -23.00 -3.14
N ILE A 41 -10.69 -22.59 -1.90
CA ILE A 41 -11.32 -21.44 -1.23
C ILE A 41 -10.64 -20.11 -1.61
N LEU A 42 -9.34 -20.13 -1.93
CA LEU A 42 -8.57 -18.90 -2.16
C LEU A 42 -9.11 -18.00 -3.28
N PRO A 43 -9.46 -18.49 -4.48
CA PRO A 43 -10.00 -17.63 -5.54
C PRO A 43 -11.30 -16.89 -5.16
N PRO A 44 -12.38 -17.56 -4.70
CA PRO A 44 -13.59 -16.85 -4.30
C PRO A 44 -13.38 -15.96 -3.07
N LEU A 45 -12.53 -16.37 -2.12
CA LEU A 45 -12.18 -15.53 -0.97
C LEU A 45 -11.48 -14.23 -1.41
N ARG A 46 -10.47 -14.33 -2.28
CA ARG A 46 -9.75 -13.16 -2.81
C ARG A 46 -10.67 -12.23 -3.58
N LYS A 47 -11.60 -12.78 -4.36
CA LYS A 47 -12.62 -11.96 -5.05
C LYS A 47 -13.49 -11.22 -4.04
N MET A 48 -14.01 -11.92 -3.03
CA MET A 48 -14.83 -11.31 -1.99
C MET A 48 -14.09 -10.22 -1.22
N CYS A 49 -12.83 -10.45 -0.85
CA CYS A 49 -11.99 -9.44 -0.21
C CYS A 49 -11.78 -8.23 -1.13
N SER A 50 -11.51 -8.44 -2.41
CA SER A 50 -11.35 -7.35 -3.39
C SER A 50 -12.63 -6.52 -3.55
N ASP A 51 -13.79 -7.16 -3.68
CA ASP A 51 -15.08 -6.46 -3.78
C ASP A 51 -15.38 -5.67 -2.48
N ALA A 52 -15.07 -6.25 -1.31
CA ALA A 52 -15.30 -5.62 -0.01
C ALA A 52 -14.37 -4.42 0.23
N GLU A 53 -13.10 -4.55 -0.14
CA GLU A 53 -12.11 -3.47 -0.08
C GLU A 53 -12.52 -2.30 -0.98
N TYR A 54 -12.93 -2.59 -2.21
CA TYR A 54 -13.48 -1.56 -3.11
C TYR A 54 -14.69 -0.84 -2.51
N CYS A 55 -15.66 -1.58 -1.96
CA CYS A 55 -16.83 -0.99 -1.31
C CYS A 55 -16.46 -0.10 -0.11
N LEU A 56 -15.47 -0.52 0.69
CA LEU A 56 -14.97 0.25 1.82
C LEU A 56 -14.34 1.56 1.35
N GLU A 57 -13.44 1.49 0.37
CA GLU A 57 -12.75 2.65 -0.18
C GLU A 57 -13.74 3.65 -0.80
N ASP A 58 -14.68 3.17 -1.62
CA ASP A 58 -15.71 4.01 -2.24
C ASP A 58 -16.64 4.68 -1.21
N HIS A 59 -17.05 3.93 -0.17
CA HIS A 59 -17.83 4.49 0.92
C HIS A 59 -17.08 5.63 1.62
N TRP A 60 -15.79 5.44 1.92
CA TRP A 60 -14.97 6.45 2.59
C TRP A 60 -14.67 7.66 1.69
N ALA A 61 -14.41 7.45 0.40
CA ALA A 61 -14.23 8.54 -0.56
C ALA A 61 -15.48 9.44 -0.62
N LYS A 62 -16.67 8.83 -0.66
CA LYS A 62 -17.95 9.54 -0.58
C LYS A 62 -18.15 10.24 0.76
N HIS A 63 -17.82 9.57 1.86
CA HIS A 63 -17.90 10.16 3.20
C HIS A 63 -17.00 11.39 3.34
N ILE A 64 -15.76 11.34 2.85
CA ILE A 64 -14.82 12.47 2.86
C ILE A 64 -15.32 13.61 1.97
N THR A 65 -15.79 13.28 0.77
CA THR A 65 -16.33 14.25 -0.20
C THR A 65 -17.52 15.02 0.37
N ALA A 66 -18.43 14.31 1.05
CA ALA A 66 -19.63 14.88 1.66
C ALA A 66 -19.36 15.71 2.93
N ALA A 67 -18.11 16.01 3.27
CA ALA A 67 -17.80 16.87 4.40
C ALA A 67 -18.26 18.32 4.15
N PRO A 68 -18.74 19.05 5.18
CA PRO A 68 -19.22 20.42 4.97
C PRO A 68 -18.06 21.38 4.63
N SER A 69 -16.88 21.19 5.21
CA SER A 69 -15.68 22.00 4.92
C SER A 69 -14.48 21.15 4.48
N THR A 70 -13.42 21.80 4.01
CA THR A 70 -12.13 21.16 3.72
C THR A 70 -11.50 20.59 4.99
N ASP A 71 -11.58 21.30 6.11
CA ASP A 71 -11.02 20.85 7.39
C ASP A 71 -11.73 19.60 7.90
N ASP A 72 -13.06 19.55 7.76
CA ASP A 72 -13.84 18.35 8.10
C ASP A 72 -13.51 17.19 7.17
N ALA A 73 -13.26 17.43 5.88
CA ALA A 73 -12.84 16.40 4.93
C ALA A 73 -11.48 15.80 5.35
N ILE A 74 -10.53 16.65 5.72
CA ILE A 74 -9.22 16.23 6.22
C ILE A 74 -9.37 15.48 7.55
N GLY A 75 -10.28 15.91 8.42
CA GLY A 75 -10.63 15.20 9.66
C GLY A 75 -11.15 13.79 9.40
N ARG A 76 -12.12 13.66 8.48
CA ARG A 76 -12.67 12.36 8.05
C ARG A 76 -11.60 11.46 7.46
N LEU A 77 -10.77 11.98 6.55
CA LEU A 77 -9.66 11.22 5.95
C LEU A 77 -8.73 10.63 7.03
N LYS A 78 -8.32 11.44 8.01
CA LYS A 78 -7.43 11.01 9.11
C LYS A 78 -8.10 10.05 10.09
N SER A 79 -9.42 9.98 10.10
CA SER A 79 -10.19 9.05 10.95
C SER A 79 -10.38 7.67 10.33
N PHE A 80 -9.96 7.46 9.08
CA PHE A 80 -9.97 6.14 8.46
C PHE A 80 -9.15 5.15 9.30
N THR A 81 -9.73 3.98 9.61
CA THR A 81 -9.17 3.01 10.57
C THR A 81 -7.72 2.65 10.30
N TYR A 82 -7.32 2.55 9.03
CA TYR A 82 -5.96 2.18 8.64
C TYR A 82 -5.08 3.38 8.29
N TYR A 83 -5.51 4.63 8.49
CA TYR A 83 -4.77 5.83 8.06
C TYR A 83 -3.32 5.81 8.54
N LYS A 84 -3.09 5.45 9.80
CA LYS A 84 -1.73 5.37 10.36
C LYS A 84 -0.89 4.27 9.71
N ASN A 85 -1.49 3.12 9.42
CA ASN A 85 -0.83 2.02 8.72
C ASN A 85 -0.36 2.46 7.33
N TYR A 86 -1.20 3.19 6.59
CA TYR A 86 -0.82 3.72 5.27
C TYR A 86 0.27 4.77 5.37
N GLU A 87 0.22 5.67 6.37
CA GLU A 87 1.28 6.66 6.59
C GLU A 87 2.62 5.98 6.88
N ASP A 88 2.64 4.97 7.76
CA ASP A 88 3.86 4.27 8.13
C ASP A 88 4.38 3.36 7.00
N LEU A 89 3.50 2.66 6.28
CA LEU A 89 3.87 1.82 5.13
C LEU A 89 4.46 2.65 3.99
N THR A 90 3.78 3.74 3.61
CA THR A 90 4.26 4.67 2.57
C THR A 90 5.64 5.21 2.94
N ARG A 91 5.84 5.50 4.23
CA ARG A 91 7.13 5.96 4.74
C ARG A 91 8.24 4.92 4.56
N TYR A 92 7.96 3.63 4.81
CA TYR A 92 8.92 2.55 4.57
C TYR A 92 9.21 2.36 3.08
N GLU A 93 8.20 2.47 2.22
CA GLU A 93 8.34 2.34 0.76
C GLU A 93 9.21 3.45 0.19
N ILE A 94 8.99 4.70 0.60
CA ILE A 94 9.84 5.83 0.22
C ILE A 94 11.28 5.62 0.69
N CYS A 95 11.50 5.10 1.91
CA CYS A 95 12.85 4.76 2.39
C CYS A 95 13.53 3.71 1.53
N ALA A 96 12.82 2.62 1.21
CA ALA A 96 13.37 1.55 0.39
C ALA A 96 13.71 2.06 -1.02
N MET A 97 12.81 2.84 -1.62
CA MET A 97 13.02 3.50 -2.90
C MET A 97 14.27 4.40 -2.89
N LEU A 98 14.40 5.26 -1.88
CA LEU A 98 15.54 6.18 -1.77
C LEU A 98 16.86 5.49 -1.46
N SER A 99 16.82 4.33 -0.82
CA SER A 99 18.00 3.51 -0.59
C SER A 99 18.54 2.92 -1.89
N ALA A 100 17.64 2.59 -2.83
CA ALA A 100 18.02 2.10 -4.16
C ALA A 100 18.40 3.23 -5.11
N HIS A 101 17.68 4.36 -5.06
CA HIS A 101 17.94 5.54 -5.86
C HIS A 101 17.77 6.81 -5.01
N PRO A 102 18.86 7.47 -4.58
CA PRO A 102 18.81 8.54 -3.58
C PRO A 102 18.41 9.89 -4.17
N VAL A 103 17.41 9.90 -5.04
CA VAL A 103 16.80 11.08 -5.65
C VAL A 103 15.31 11.06 -5.35
N LEU A 104 14.81 12.15 -4.78
CA LEU A 104 13.38 12.31 -4.54
C LEU A 104 12.63 12.52 -5.86
N PRO A 105 11.58 11.73 -6.16
CA PRO A 105 10.82 11.90 -7.39
C PRO A 105 9.97 13.17 -7.35
N CYS A 106 9.82 13.79 -8.51
CA CYS A 106 8.90 14.90 -8.77
C CYS A 106 7.62 14.43 -9.48
N LYS A 107 7.71 13.42 -10.34
CA LYS A 107 6.57 12.82 -11.04
C LYS A 107 6.47 11.33 -10.71
N VAL A 108 5.35 10.93 -10.13
CA VAL A 108 5.05 9.53 -9.80
C VAL A 108 3.80 9.08 -10.56
N ALA A 109 3.89 7.95 -11.26
CA ALA A 109 2.70 7.26 -11.78
C ALA A 109 2.28 6.21 -10.76
N PHE A 110 0.99 6.15 -10.44
CA PHE A 110 0.44 5.28 -9.41
C PHE A 110 -0.68 4.42 -10.00
N ILE A 111 -0.38 3.15 -10.27
CA ILE A 111 -1.26 2.22 -10.99
C ILE A 111 -2.08 1.40 -9.99
N GLY A 112 -3.40 1.39 -10.17
CA GLY A 112 -4.36 0.74 -9.29
C GLY A 112 -4.70 1.59 -8.07
N SER A 113 -5.02 2.87 -8.28
CA SER A 113 -5.22 3.82 -7.20
C SER A 113 -6.53 3.65 -6.42
N GLY A 114 -7.54 2.99 -7.01
CA GLY A 114 -8.85 2.82 -6.40
C GLY A 114 -9.62 4.13 -6.15
N PRO A 115 -10.83 4.05 -5.58
CA PRO A 115 -11.64 5.21 -5.23
C PRO A 115 -11.11 6.00 -4.02
N LEU A 116 -10.31 5.38 -3.15
CA LEU A 116 -9.62 6.04 -2.04
C LEU A 116 -8.09 5.94 -2.22
N PRO A 117 -7.45 6.87 -2.95
CA PRO A 117 -6.03 6.85 -3.28
C PRO A 117 -5.14 7.23 -2.09
N LEU A 118 -5.21 6.44 -1.01
CA LEU A 118 -4.64 6.80 0.29
C LEU A 118 -3.11 6.72 0.29
N THR A 119 -2.53 5.69 -0.33
CA THR A 119 -1.07 5.55 -0.43
C THR A 119 -0.47 6.70 -1.22
N SER A 120 -1.01 7.05 -2.39
CA SER A 120 -0.54 8.19 -3.17
C SER A 120 -0.75 9.53 -2.47
N LEU A 121 -1.84 9.72 -1.72
CA LEU A 121 -2.00 10.92 -0.86
C LEU A 121 -0.91 11.01 0.23
N CYS A 122 -0.63 9.91 0.93
CA CYS A 122 0.45 9.83 1.90
C CYS A 122 1.82 10.09 1.25
N PHE A 123 2.01 9.58 0.03
CA PHE A 123 3.25 9.75 -0.74
C PHE A 123 3.45 11.21 -1.12
N LEU A 124 2.44 11.85 -1.71
CA LEU A 124 2.47 13.27 -2.06
C LEU A 124 2.74 14.16 -0.84
N LYS A 125 2.08 13.87 0.28
CA LYS A 125 2.31 14.57 1.56
C LYS A 125 3.76 14.44 2.01
N ALA A 126 4.37 13.26 1.89
CA ALA A 126 5.77 13.06 2.23
C ALA A 126 6.72 13.83 1.31
N LEU A 127 6.48 13.81 -0.01
CA LEU A 127 7.24 14.58 -1.00
C LEU A 127 7.17 16.08 -0.75
N LYS A 128 5.97 16.63 -0.53
CA LYS A 128 5.75 18.07 -0.23
C LYS A 128 6.48 18.51 1.03
N LYS A 129 6.43 17.71 2.10
CA LYS A 129 7.11 18.03 3.35
C LYS A 129 8.62 17.89 3.27
N ARG A 130 9.14 17.20 2.25
CA ARG A 130 10.54 16.71 2.21
C ARG A 130 10.92 15.96 3.49
N ALA A 131 9.91 15.44 4.20
CA ALA A 131 10.06 14.79 5.49
C ALA A 131 10.44 13.34 5.22
N LEU A 132 11.71 13.14 4.90
CA LEU A 132 12.29 11.82 4.79
C LEU A 132 12.56 11.25 6.18
N PRO A 133 12.39 9.93 6.39
CA PRO A 133 12.75 9.30 7.64
C PRO A 133 14.26 9.36 7.83
N GLY A 134 14.70 9.87 8.97
CA GLY A 134 16.11 10.12 9.23
C GLY A 134 16.57 11.54 8.91
N ASN A 135 15.67 12.52 8.96
CA ASN A 135 15.95 13.96 8.89
C ASN A 135 16.96 14.43 9.97
N ARG A 136 18.22 14.04 9.82
CA ARG A 136 19.34 14.92 10.05
C ARG A 136 19.38 15.76 8.79
N ALA A 137 19.21 17.06 8.91
CA ALA A 137 19.25 18.02 7.81
C ALA A 137 20.63 18.12 7.13
N ASP A 138 21.48 17.11 7.34
CA ASP A 138 22.93 17.06 7.15
C ASP A 138 23.38 15.69 6.58
N SER A 139 22.43 14.81 6.19
CA SER A 139 22.79 13.62 5.41
C SER A 139 22.99 14.00 3.94
N GLU A 140 24.24 14.24 3.54
CA GLU A 140 24.71 14.51 2.16
C GLU A 140 24.24 13.48 1.10
N SER A 141 23.57 12.40 1.51
CA SER A 141 23.23 11.27 0.66
C SER A 141 21.97 11.46 -0.19
N VAL A 142 20.97 12.25 0.22
CA VAL A 142 19.73 12.42 -0.57
C VAL A 142 19.78 13.66 -1.44
N ARG A 143 19.76 13.46 -2.76
CA ARG A 143 19.75 14.54 -3.74
C ARG A 143 18.32 15.01 -3.98
N TYR A 144 18.12 16.31 -3.80
CA TYR A 144 16.86 16.95 -4.14
C TYR A 144 16.90 17.40 -5.61
N PRO A 145 15.74 17.43 -6.30
CA PRO A 145 15.62 18.07 -7.61
C PRO A 145 16.19 19.49 -7.55
N THR A 146 16.99 19.85 -8.56
CA THR A 146 17.66 21.17 -8.65
C THR A 146 16.66 22.32 -8.66
N ASN A 147 15.45 22.10 -9.17
CA ASN A 147 14.36 23.06 -9.16
C ASN A 147 13.44 22.86 -7.94
N ARG A 148 13.71 23.60 -6.87
CA ARG A 148 12.93 23.55 -5.62
C ARG A 148 11.49 24.07 -5.74
N SER A 149 11.13 24.69 -6.86
CA SER A 149 9.80 25.28 -7.09
C SER A 149 8.79 24.31 -7.72
N LEU A 150 9.22 23.10 -8.09
CA LEU A 150 8.30 22.09 -8.65
C LEU A 150 7.42 21.51 -7.54
N ILE A 151 6.11 21.64 -7.70
CA ILE A 151 5.12 20.92 -6.91
C ILE A 151 5.18 19.46 -7.35
N PRO A 152 5.41 18.49 -6.44
CA PRO A 152 5.38 17.09 -6.81
C PRO A 152 4.01 16.71 -7.38
N GLU A 153 4.01 15.92 -8.44
CA GLU A 153 2.81 15.44 -9.10
C GLU A 153 2.71 13.91 -8.99
N ILE A 154 1.50 13.43 -8.68
CA ILE A 154 1.20 12.00 -8.72
C ILE A 154 0.03 11.77 -9.67
N LEU A 155 0.26 11.01 -10.73
CA LEU A 155 -0.78 10.55 -11.64
C LEU A 155 -1.36 9.22 -11.14
N ASN A 156 -2.60 9.25 -10.69
CA ASN A 156 -3.36 8.09 -10.23
C ASN A 156 -4.08 7.46 -11.42
N ILE A 157 -3.79 6.19 -11.68
CA ILE A 157 -4.29 5.44 -12.83
C ILE A 157 -5.11 4.28 -12.30
N ASP A 158 -6.33 4.16 -12.78
CA ASP A 158 -7.17 3.00 -12.54
C ASP A 158 -7.97 2.67 -13.81
N ARG A 159 -8.31 1.39 -13.98
CA ARG A 159 -9.17 0.95 -15.09
C ARG A 159 -10.63 1.27 -14.85
N ASP A 160 -11.01 1.48 -13.59
CA ASP A 160 -12.37 1.80 -13.19
C ASP A 160 -12.60 3.31 -13.23
N GLY A 161 -13.43 3.75 -14.19
CA GLY A 161 -13.78 5.15 -14.35
C GLY A 161 -14.53 5.73 -13.14
N ALA A 162 -15.34 4.93 -12.44
CA ALA A 162 -16.06 5.38 -11.25
C ALA A 162 -15.09 5.60 -10.08
N ALA A 163 -14.07 4.75 -9.95
CA ALA A 163 -13.01 4.93 -8.97
C ALA A 163 -12.22 6.23 -9.23
N ILE A 164 -11.88 6.50 -10.49
CA ILE A 164 -11.19 7.73 -10.91
C ILE A 164 -12.04 8.97 -10.65
N GLU A 165 -13.34 8.93 -10.95
CA GLU A 165 -14.24 10.05 -10.67
C GLU A 165 -14.34 10.31 -9.16
N SER A 166 -14.62 9.27 -8.37
CA SER A 166 -14.77 9.35 -6.91
C SER A 166 -13.51 9.91 -6.24
N SER A 167 -12.34 9.37 -6.61
CA SER A 167 -11.04 9.79 -6.07
C SER A 167 -10.66 11.21 -6.48
N SER A 168 -10.93 11.61 -7.73
CA SER A 168 -10.66 12.97 -8.23
C SER A 168 -11.47 14.02 -7.48
N VAL A 169 -12.78 13.80 -7.34
CA VAL A 169 -13.68 14.70 -6.60
C VAL A 169 -13.28 14.78 -5.12
N MET A 170 -12.98 13.64 -4.50
CA MET A 170 -12.53 13.57 -3.12
C MET A 170 -11.21 14.34 -2.93
N CYS A 171 -10.22 14.16 -3.79
CA CYS A 171 -8.95 14.87 -3.69
C CYS A 171 -9.10 16.38 -3.89
N ALA A 172 -10.01 16.83 -4.77
CA ALA A 172 -10.34 18.25 -4.89
C ALA A 172 -10.93 18.81 -3.58
N LYS A 173 -11.79 18.04 -2.89
CA LYS A 173 -12.36 18.43 -1.59
C LYS A 173 -11.31 18.64 -0.48
N LEU A 174 -10.15 17.98 -0.60
CA LEU A 174 -9.04 18.07 0.35
C LEU A 174 -8.17 19.33 0.17
N GLY A 175 -8.42 20.16 -0.84
CA GLY A 175 -7.70 21.42 -1.04
C GLY A 175 -6.20 21.22 -1.25
N SER A 176 -5.36 21.98 -0.52
CA SER A 176 -3.89 21.93 -0.65
C SER A 176 -3.29 20.56 -0.34
N LEU A 177 -4.01 19.69 0.39
CA LEU A 177 -3.58 18.32 0.63
C LEU A 177 -3.70 17.46 -0.64
N GLY A 178 -4.70 17.71 -1.49
CA GLY A 178 -4.89 17.02 -2.77
C GLY A 178 -4.21 17.70 -3.97
N GLU A 179 -3.73 18.93 -3.83
CA GLU A 179 -3.02 19.65 -4.90
C GLU A 179 -1.77 18.88 -5.37
N GLY A 180 -1.69 18.55 -6.66
CA GLY A 180 -0.63 17.70 -7.23
C GLY A 180 -1.11 16.28 -7.54
N MET A 181 -2.29 15.88 -7.05
CA MET A 181 -2.96 14.65 -7.49
C MET A 181 -3.57 14.88 -8.88
N LYS A 182 -3.20 14.01 -9.83
CA LYS A 182 -3.78 13.91 -11.18
C LYS A 182 -4.44 12.54 -11.31
N PHE A 183 -5.37 12.40 -12.25
CA PHE A 183 -6.17 11.18 -12.42
C PHE A 183 -6.36 10.83 -13.89
N GLN A 184 -6.26 9.55 -14.22
CA GLN A 184 -6.48 9.02 -15.56
C GLN A 184 -7.16 7.65 -15.49
N CYS A 185 -8.26 7.50 -16.22
CA CYS A 185 -8.90 6.20 -16.41
C CYS A 185 -8.18 5.47 -17.55
N ALA A 186 -7.41 4.43 -17.22
CA ALA A 186 -6.71 3.60 -18.20
C ALA A 186 -6.37 2.22 -17.60
N PRO A 187 -6.36 1.14 -18.41
CA PRO A 187 -5.84 -0.15 -17.98
C PRO A 187 -4.32 -0.11 -17.82
N ALA A 188 -3.80 -0.90 -16.86
CA ALA A 188 -2.36 -1.12 -16.73
C ALA A 188 -1.82 -1.81 -17.99
N GLY A 189 -0.98 -1.11 -18.77
CA GLY A 189 -0.41 -1.60 -20.03
C GLY A 189 -1.20 -1.24 -21.30
N GLY A 190 -2.17 -0.33 -21.23
CA GLY A 190 -2.81 0.19 -22.46
C GLY A 190 -1.84 1.07 -23.28
N GLU A 191 -1.94 1.02 -24.61
CA GLU A 191 -1.09 1.81 -25.53
C GLU A 191 -1.16 3.33 -25.29
N ALA A 192 -2.27 3.81 -24.69
CA ALA A 192 -2.47 5.20 -24.34
C ALA A 192 -1.78 5.63 -23.03
N LEU A 193 -1.15 4.70 -22.29
CA LEU A 193 -0.48 4.98 -21.03
C LEU A 193 1.03 5.11 -21.25
N ASP A 194 1.48 6.33 -21.52
CA ASP A 194 2.90 6.67 -21.58
C ASP A 194 3.45 6.92 -20.17
N LEU A 195 4.44 6.12 -19.78
CA LEU A 195 5.09 6.18 -18.47
C LEU A 195 6.54 6.66 -18.54
N HIS A 196 7.04 7.01 -19.72
CA HIS A 196 8.48 7.30 -19.94
C HIS A 196 8.98 8.50 -19.11
N ASP A 197 8.14 9.51 -18.92
CA ASP A 197 8.52 10.77 -18.27
C ASP A 197 8.29 10.77 -16.74
N PHE A 198 7.98 9.62 -16.15
CA PHE A 198 7.82 9.49 -14.70
C PHE A 198 9.13 9.05 -14.05
N ASP A 199 9.48 9.70 -12.93
CA ASP A 199 10.66 9.32 -12.15
C ASP A 199 10.46 7.96 -11.47
N VAL A 200 9.21 7.65 -11.10
CA VAL A 200 8.81 6.43 -10.40
C VAL A 200 7.45 5.95 -10.92
N VAL A 201 7.35 4.65 -11.19
CA VAL A 201 6.07 3.96 -11.39
C VAL A 201 5.80 3.09 -10.17
N TYR A 202 4.75 3.40 -9.44
CA TYR A 202 4.25 2.66 -8.30
C TYR A 202 3.10 1.74 -8.73
N ILE A 203 3.16 0.46 -8.35
CA ILE A 203 2.13 -0.53 -8.65
C ILE A 203 1.46 -0.95 -7.33
N ALA A 204 0.17 -0.65 -7.18
CA ALA A 204 -0.58 -1.03 -6.00
C ALA A 204 -0.70 -2.55 -5.84
N ALA A 205 -0.76 -3.00 -4.58
CA ALA A 205 -1.02 -4.39 -4.25
C ALA A 205 -2.48 -4.74 -4.54
N LEU A 206 -2.77 -5.15 -5.77
CA LEU A 206 -4.13 -5.52 -6.17
C LEU A 206 -4.51 -6.91 -5.63
N VAL A 207 -5.54 -6.96 -4.79
CA VAL A 207 -6.18 -8.21 -4.34
C VAL A 207 -7.05 -8.75 -5.48
N GLY A 208 -6.92 -10.06 -5.80
CA GLY A 208 -7.88 -10.74 -6.68
C GLY A 208 -7.49 -10.94 -8.16
N GLY A 209 -6.28 -10.57 -8.59
CA GLY A 209 -5.78 -10.91 -9.93
C GLY A 209 -5.14 -12.31 -9.99
N SER A 210 -5.55 -13.16 -10.94
CA SER A 210 -4.72 -14.30 -11.34
C SER A 210 -3.45 -13.78 -12.03
N GLN A 211 -2.31 -14.46 -11.84
CA GLN A 211 -1.02 -14.11 -12.47
C GLN A 211 -1.15 -13.94 -14.01
N ASN A 212 -2.09 -14.65 -14.65
CA ASN A 212 -2.36 -14.55 -16.09
C ASN A 212 -2.98 -13.21 -16.55
N LYS A 213 -3.47 -12.36 -15.62
CA LYS A 213 -3.88 -10.97 -15.93
C LYS A 213 -2.78 -9.94 -15.68
N LYS A 214 -1.65 -10.34 -15.08
CA LYS A 214 -0.48 -9.47 -14.83
C LYS A 214 0.58 -9.53 -15.94
N GLY A 215 0.50 -10.49 -16.87
CA GLY A 215 1.47 -10.68 -17.95
C GLY A 215 1.41 -9.65 -19.10
N GLY A 216 0.53 -8.64 -19.03
CA GLY A 216 0.45 -7.57 -20.02
C GLY A 216 1.34 -6.35 -19.72
N VAL A 217 2.10 -6.36 -18.62
CA VAL A 217 2.97 -5.22 -18.19
C VAL A 217 4.44 -5.46 -18.55
N THR A 218 4.75 -6.55 -19.27
CA THR A 218 6.08 -6.84 -19.81
C THR A 218 5.96 -7.22 -21.28
N ALA A 219 5.90 -6.21 -22.14
CA ALA A 219 6.28 -6.29 -23.54
C ALA A 219 6.84 -4.94 -23.95
#